data_AF-A0A4Y8CS35-F1
#
_entry.id   AF-A0A4Y8CS35-F1
#
_cell.length_a   1.000
_cell.length_b   1.000
_cell.length_c   1.000
_cell.angle_alpha   90.00
_cell.angle_beta   90.00
_cell.angle_gamma   90.00
#
_symmetry.space_group_name_H-M   'P 1'
#
loop_
_entity.id
_entity.type
_entity.pdbx_description
1 polymer ?
#
loop_
_entity_poly.entity_id
_entity_poly.type
_entity_poly.pdbx_seq_one_letter_code
_entity_poly.pdbx_strand_id
1 'polypeptide(L)'
;TTYENFENLDCYSNHVHDYLKYCKYGFGRATDNACLDIRLGYISREEGVRLVQKYDGKPPKKAIKKYLEFSGFSEEEFQKIVDSFTNKKIFKRDENGKFIRDYDGSLVRKDECVLK
;
A
#
# COMPACT_ATOMS: atom_id res chain seq x y z
N THR A 1 2.31 -6.94 2.40
CA THR A 1 1.91 -5.55 2.73
C THR A 1 2.44 -5.10 4.07
N THR A 2 2.95 -5.99 4.93
CA THR A 2 3.67 -5.66 6.17
C THR A 2 4.84 -6.63 6.39
N TYR A 3 5.71 -6.35 7.36
CA TYR A 3 6.83 -7.21 7.77
C TYR A 3 6.42 -8.25 8.82
N GLU A 4 5.29 -8.07 9.50
CA GLU A 4 4.75 -9.06 10.42
C GLU A 4 4.10 -10.24 9.67
N ASN A 5 4.15 -11.41 10.30
CA ASN A 5 3.72 -12.67 9.72
C ASN A 5 2.77 -13.48 10.64
N PHE A 6 2.16 -12.84 11.63
CA PHE A 6 1.31 -13.51 12.62
C PHE A 6 -0.11 -12.93 12.74
N GLU A 7 -0.42 -11.81 12.08
CA GLU A 7 -1.70 -11.11 12.24
C GLU A 7 -2.51 -11.11 10.92
N ASN A 8 -3.84 -11.36 11.01
CA ASN A 8 -4.80 -11.29 9.90
C ASN A 8 -4.39 -12.09 8.63
N LEU A 9 -3.80 -13.27 8.80
CA LEU A 9 -3.20 -14.05 7.70
C LEU A 9 -4.23 -14.71 6.77
N ASP A 10 -5.41 -14.97 7.28
CA ASP A 10 -6.51 -15.69 6.63
C ASP A 10 -7.51 -14.75 5.91
N CYS A 11 -7.46 -13.45 6.22
CA CYS A 11 -8.42 -12.47 5.72
C CYS A 11 -7.85 -11.67 4.52
N TYR A 12 -8.13 -12.13 3.30
CA TYR A 12 -7.68 -11.44 2.08
C TYR A 12 -8.24 -10.02 1.93
N SER A 13 -9.47 -9.76 2.40
CA SER A 13 -10.08 -8.43 2.32
C SER A 13 -9.31 -7.41 3.15
N ASN A 14 -8.71 -7.79 4.29
CA ASN A 14 -7.85 -6.91 5.08
C ASN A 14 -6.64 -6.44 4.27
N HIS A 15 -5.98 -7.34 3.54
CA HIS A 15 -4.84 -6.96 2.70
C HIS A 15 -5.24 -5.96 1.60
N VAL A 16 -6.41 -6.15 0.99
CA VAL A 16 -6.94 -5.22 -0.02
C VAL A 16 -7.24 -3.87 0.63
N HIS A 17 -7.92 -3.85 1.78
CA HIS A 17 -8.18 -2.64 2.56
C HIS A 17 -6.90 -1.85 2.87
N ASP A 18 -5.84 -2.51 3.33
CA ASP A 18 -4.57 -1.87 3.66
C ASP A 18 -3.92 -1.21 2.43
N TYR A 19 -4.04 -1.85 1.28
CA TYR A 19 -3.57 -1.29 0.01
C TYR A 19 -4.40 -0.09 -0.44
N LEU A 20 -5.73 -0.13 -0.28
CA LEU A 20 -6.60 1.01 -0.59
C LEU A 20 -6.33 2.19 0.34
N LYS A 21 -6.08 1.92 1.64
CA LYS A 21 -5.63 2.92 2.62
C LYS A 21 -4.34 3.60 2.14
N TYR A 22 -3.37 2.81 1.67
CA TYR A 22 -2.13 3.34 1.09
C TYR A 22 -2.37 4.24 -0.12
N CYS A 23 -3.21 3.83 -1.07
CA CYS A 23 -3.52 4.62 -2.27
C CYS A 23 -4.17 5.97 -1.91
N LYS A 24 -4.96 6.01 -0.84
CA LYS A 24 -5.67 7.22 -0.38
C LYS A 24 -4.81 8.14 0.49
N TYR A 25 -4.01 7.58 1.40
CA TYR A 25 -3.32 8.35 2.44
C TYR A 25 -1.80 8.29 2.40
N GLY A 26 -1.21 7.41 1.60
CA GLY A 26 0.25 7.27 1.50
C GLY A 26 0.89 6.49 2.66
N PHE A 27 0.12 5.75 3.45
CA PHE A 27 0.65 4.81 4.44
C PHE A 27 -0.21 3.54 4.47
N GLY A 28 0.43 2.41 4.69
CA GLY A 28 -0.20 1.09 4.69
C GLY A 28 -0.10 0.46 6.08
N ARG A 29 -0.10 -0.86 6.11
CA ARG A 29 -0.05 -1.64 7.34
C ARG A 29 1.35 -1.74 7.93
N ALA A 30 2.40 -1.68 7.11
CA ALA A 30 3.77 -1.66 7.65
C ALA A 30 4.00 -0.41 8.51
N THR A 31 3.39 0.73 8.14
CA THR A 31 3.42 1.95 8.97
C THR A 31 2.72 1.75 10.30
N ASP A 32 1.52 1.16 10.32
CA ASP A 32 0.78 0.94 11.57
C ASP A 32 1.59 0.06 12.55
N ASN A 33 2.15 -1.04 12.03
CA ASN A 33 2.95 -1.97 12.82
C ASN A 33 4.25 -1.32 13.30
N ALA A 34 4.96 -0.60 12.42
CA ALA A 34 6.19 0.09 12.80
C ALA A 34 5.96 1.11 13.90
N CYS A 35 4.85 1.88 13.82
CA CYS A 35 4.46 2.81 14.88
C CYS A 35 4.18 2.11 16.21
N LEU A 36 3.53 0.94 16.19
CA LEU A 36 3.28 0.14 17.39
C LEU A 36 4.60 -0.37 18.00
N ASP A 37 5.47 -0.96 17.19
CA ASP A 37 6.75 -1.53 17.64
C ASP A 37 7.71 -0.46 18.17
N ILE A 38 7.76 0.72 17.54
CA ILE A 38 8.53 1.87 18.05
C ILE A 38 8.00 2.29 19.42
N ARG A 39 6.67 2.39 19.57
CA ARG A 39 6.04 2.78 20.84
C ARG A 39 6.29 1.76 21.94
N LEU A 40 6.35 0.47 21.60
CA LEU A 40 6.67 -0.61 22.55
C LEU A 40 8.17 -0.75 22.81
N GLY A 41 9.02 -0.04 22.07
CA GLY A 41 10.48 -0.10 22.20
C GLY A 41 11.11 -1.34 21.57
N TYR A 42 10.41 -2.04 20.67
CA TYR A 42 10.93 -3.22 19.98
C TYR A 42 11.87 -2.86 18.82
N ILE A 43 11.63 -1.73 18.16
CA ILE A 43 12.47 -1.24 17.05
C ILE A 43 12.77 0.26 17.22
N SER A 44 13.86 0.74 16.60
CA SER A 44 14.15 2.17 16.53
C SER A 44 13.33 2.86 15.44
N ARG A 45 13.30 4.20 15.45
CA ARG A 45 12.63 4.98 14.40
C ARG A 45 13.25 4.72 13.03
N GLU A 46 14.57 4.64 12.96
CA GLU A 46 15.34 4.41 11.73
C GLU A 46 14.99 3.04 11.14
N GLU A 47 14.89 2.02 11.99
CA GLU A 47 14.45 0.68 11.59
C GLU A 47 13.02 0.71 11.05
N GLY A 48 12.11 1.39 11.77
CA GLY A 48 10.73 1.54 11.34
C GLY A 48 10.61 2.21 9.96
N VAL A 49 11.34 3.30 9.71
CA VAL A 49 11.35 3.97 8.40
C VAL A 49 11.81 3.02 7.29
N ARG A 50 12.89 2.24 7.54
CA ARG A 50 13.41 1.25 6.59
C ARG A 50 12.37 0.16 6.26
N LEU A 51 11.67 -0.34 7.28
CA LEU A 51 10.62 -1.35 7.10
C LEU A 51 9.44 -0.77 6.31
N VAL A 52 8.96 0.41 6.67
CA VAL A 52 7.86 1.07 5.96
C VAL A 52 8.19 1.26 4.47
N GLN A 53 9.37 1.79 4.15
CA GLN A 53 9.80 1.98 2.76
C GLN A 53 9.87 0.66 1.97
N LYS A 54 10.19 -0.45 2.65
CA LYS A 54 10.32 -1.77 2.02
C LYS A 54 8.97 -2.45 1.76
N TYR A 55 7.98 -2.28 2.64
CA TYR A 55 6.76 -3.09 2.65
C TYR A 55 5.49 -2.33 2.25
N ASP A 56 5.37 -1.04 2.58
CA ASP A 56 4.19 -0.27 2.23
C ASP A 56 4.14 0.04 0.73
N GLY A 57 2.94 0.05 0.17
CA GLY A 57 2.70 0.40 -1.23
C GLY A 57 2.78 -0.76 -2.21
N LYS A 58 3.32 -1.90 -1.80
CA LYS A 58 3.32 -3.13 -2.59
C LYS A 58 1.91 -3.67 -2.76
N PRO A 59 1.37 -3.75 -3.99
CA PRO A 59 0.04 -4.28 -4.21
C PRO A 59 -0.04 -5.76 -3.80
N PRO A 60 -1.00 -6.16 -2.95
CA PRO A 60 -1.16 -7.55 -2.53
C PRO A 60 -1.83 -8.37 -3.64
N LYS A 61 -1.06 -8.74 -4.68
CA LYS A 61 -1.55 -9.41 -5.90
C LYS A 61 -2.45 -10.62 -5.62
N LYS A 62 -2.06 -11.48 -4.67
CA LYS A 62 -2.86 -12.66 -4.27
C LYS A 62 -4.21 -12.27 -3.67
N ALA A 63 -4.23 -11.26 -2.81
CA ALA A 63 -5.45 -10.82 -2.14
C ALA A 63 -6.39 -10.09 -3.11
N ILE A 64 -5.83 -9.23 -3.97
CA ILE A 64 -6.58 -8.57 -5.04
C ILE A 64 -7.23 -9.63 -5.93
N LYS A 65 -6.46 -10.61 -6.43
CA LYS A 65 -7.01 -11.69 -7.25
C LYS A 65 -8.18 -12.41 -6.56
N LYS A 66 -8.03 -12.77 -5.29
CA LYS A 66 -9.10 -13.43 -4.53
C LYS A 66 -10.33 -12.54 -4.34
N TYR A 67 -10.12 -11.24 -4.15
CA TYR A 67 -11.20 -10.27 -4.06
C TYR A 67 -11.96 -10.10 -5.39
N LEU A 68 -11.25 -10.07 -6.51
CA LEU A 68 -11.86 -10.02 -7.85
C LEU A 68 -12.66 -11.29 -8.15
N GLU A 69 -12.09 -12.47 -7.85
CA GLU A 69 -12.79 -13.77 -7.96
C GLU A 69 -14.09 -13.79 -7.14
N PHE A 70 -14.08 -13.21 -5.94
CA PHE A 70 -15.25 -13.17 -5.06
C PHE A 70 -16.30 -12.13 -5.50
N SER A 71 -15.87 -10.94 -5.92
CA SER A 71 -16.77 -9.83 -6.24
C SER A 71 -17.31 -9.85 -7.67
N GLY A 72 -16.63 -10.55 -8.59
CA GLY A 72 -16.94 -10.55 -10.01
C GLY A 72 -16.45 -9.33 -10.78
N PHE A 73 -15.68 -8.43 -10.14
CA PHE A 73 -15.07 -7.29 -10.84
C PHE A 73 -13.93 -7.74 -11.76
N SER A 74 -13.80 -7.06 -12.90
CA SER A 74 -12.59 -7.11 -13.69
C SER A 74 -11.44 -6.35 -13.01
N GLU A 75 -10.20 -6.72 -13.34
CA GLU A 75 -9.02 -6.01 -12.84
C GLU A 75 -9.00 -4.54 -13.31
N GLU A 76 -9.50 -4.27 -14.51
CA GLU A 76 -9.61 -2.93 -15.10
C GLU A 76 -10.60 -2.04 -14.33
N GLU A 77 -11.79 -2.57 -14.00
CA GLU A 77 -12.77 -1.87 -13.19
C GLU A 77 -12.24 -1.56 -11.79
N PHE A 78 -11.62 -2.57 -11.15
CA PHE A 78 -10.98 -2.38 -9.86
C PHE A 78 -9.93 -1.28 -9.94
N GLN A 79 -9.04 -1.35 -10.93
CA GLN A 79 -7.95 -0.38 -11.06
C GLN A 79 -8.46 1.04 -11.31
N LYS A 80 -9.52 1.18 -12.12
CA LYS A 80 -10.18 2.48 -12.38
C LYS A 80 -10.80 3.06 -11.11
N ILE A 81 -11.44 2.22 -10.29
CA ILE A 81 -11.99 2.64 -9.00
C ILE A 81 -10.86 3.07 -8.06
N VAL A 82 -9.81 2.25 -7.90
CA VAL A 82 -8.67 2.57 -7.04
C VAL A 82 -8.02 3.89 -7.47
N ASP A 83 -7.76 4.09 -8.76
CA ASP A 83 -7.15 5.32 -9.28
C ASP A 83 -8.05 6.54 -9.02
N SER A 84 -9.37 6.40 -9.04
CA SER A 84 -10.30 7.51 -8.74
C SER A 84 -10.19 8.02 -7.31
N PHE A 85 -9.86 7.15 -6.36
CA PHE A 85 -9.64 7.49 -4.94
C PHE A 85 -8.17 7.73 -4.58
N THR A 86 -7.25 7.51 -5.53
CA THR A 86 -5.81 7.66 -5.28
C THR A 86 -5.42 9.12 -5.18
N ASN A 87 -4.61 9.45 -4.18
CA ASN A 87 -4.30 10.84 -3.86
C ASN A 87 -3.24 11.44 -4.80
N LYS A 88 -3.70 12.34 -5.67
CA LYS A 88 -2.88 13.07 -6.67
C LYS A 88 -1.80 13.97 -6.06
N LYS A 89 -1.91 14.31 -4.77
CA LYS A 89 -0.88 15.10 -4.07
C LYS A 89 0.33 14.23 -3.68
N ILE A 90 0.11 12.95 -3.39
CA ILE A 90 1.13 12.03 -2.87
C ILE A 90 1.87 11.30 -4.00
N PHE A 91 1.14 10.88 -5.04
CA PHE A 91 1.69 10.03 -6.11
C PHE A 91 1.95 10.79 -7.41
N LYS A 92 2.97 10.37 -8.16
CA LYS A 92 3.35 10.92 -9.46
C LYS A 92 2.35 10.48 -10.54
N ARG A 93 2.11 11.36 -11.51
CA ARG A 93 1.28 11.09 -12.69
C ARG A 93 2.06 11.45 -13.95
N ASP A 94 1.78 10.75 -15.04
CA ASP A 94 2.31 11.07 -16.36
C ASP A 94 1.58 12.26 -17.00
N GLU A 95 2.01 12.64 -18.20
CA GLU A 95 1.43 13.74 -18.99
C GLU A 95 -0.04 13.49 -19.36
N ASN A 96 -0.43 12.22 -19.46
CA ASN A 96 -1.80 11.79 -19.76
C ASN A 96 -2.69 11.73 -18.50
N GLY A 97 -2.15 12.05 -17.33
CA GLY A 97 -2.85 12.03 -16.06
C GLY A 97 -2.99 10.66 -15.39
N LYS A 98 -2.34 9.62 -15.91
CA LYS A 98 -2.30 8.26 -15.34
C LYS A 98 -1.24 8.19 -14.24
N PHE A 99 -1.52 7.42 -13.18
CA PHE A 99 -0.54 7.22 -12.11
C PHE A 99 0.65 6.39 -12.58
N ILE A 100 1.86 6.86 -12.24
CA ILE A 100 3.09 6.15 -12.53
C ILE A 100 3.25 5.01 -11.53
N ARG A 101 3.52 3.81 -12.06
CA ARG A 101 3.73 2.59 -11.28
C ARG A 101 5.12 2.03 -11.58
N ASP A 102 5.74 1.45 -10.56
CA ASP A 102 7.01 0.75 -10.69
C ASP A 102 6.79 -0.66 -11.29
N TYR A 103 7.87 -1.37 -11.63
CA TYR A 103 7.85 -2.71 -12.22
C TYR A 103 7.04 -3.73 -11.39
N ASP A 104 7.02 -3.57 -10.07
CA ASP A 104 6.26 -4.44 -9.17
C ASP A 104 4.75 -4.10 -9.10
N GLY A 105 4.34 -2.97 -9.67
CA GLY A 105 2.98 -2.43 -9.69
C GLY A 105 2.70 -1.36 -8.63
N SER A 106 3.67 -1.04 -7.76
CA SER A 106 3.56 -0.06 -6.69
C SER A 106 3.46 1.36 -7.24
N LEU A 107 2.69 2.23 -6.58
CA LEU A 107 2.57 3.64 -6.95
C LEU A 107 3.84 4.42 -6.60
N VAL A 108 4.34 5.19 -7.56
CA VAL A 108 5.54 6.03 -7.36
C VAL A 108 5.15 7.30 -6.60
N ARG A 109 5.74 7.51 -5.43
CA ARG A 109 5.54 8.73 -4.62
C ARG A 109 6.28 9.92 -5.22
N LYS A 110 5.78 11.13 -4.94
CA LYS A 110 6.54 12.36 -5.13
C LYS A 110 7.69 12.43 -4.15
N ASP A 111 8.80 13.03 -4.57
CA ASP A 111 10.06 13.05 -3.80
C ASP A 111 9.89 13.78 -2.44
N GLU A 112 8.99 14.76 -2.39
CA GLU A 112 8.58 15.49 -1.18
C GLU A 112 7.86 14.62 -0.14
N CYS A 113 7.24 13.52 -0.58
CA CYS A 113 6.42 12.62 0.26
C CYS A 113 7.15 11.34 0.67
N VAL A 114 8.46 11.25 0.37
CA VAL A 114 9.31 10.14 0.79
C VAL A 114 9.78 10.38 2.22
N LEU A 115 9.65 9.36 3.06
CA LEU A 115 10.09 9.40 4.45
C LEU A 115 11.61 9.59 4.52
N LYS A 116 12.07 10.50 5.37
CA LYS A 116 13.48 10.74 5.71
C LYS A 116 13.84 10.06 7.03
#